data_AF-A0A7Y5VEV1-F1
#
_entry.id   AF-A0A7Y5VEV1-F1
#
_cell.length_a   1.000
_cell.length_b   1.000
_cell.length_c   1.000
_cell.angle_alpha   90.00
_cell.angle_beta   90.00
_cell.angle_gamma   90.00
#
_symmetry.space_group_name_H-M   'P 1'
#
loop_
_entity.id
_entity.type
_entity.pdbx_description
1 polymer ?
#
loop_
_entity_poly.entity_id
_entity_poly.type
_entity_poly.pdbx_seq_one_letter_code
_entity_poly.pdbx_strand_id
1 'polypeptide(L)'
;MSSIRENPLNPGREALPYWIKIVLMNAVPLIGVLFYGWDARLIVIVYILETIVVGLAHVLRMVLVHRLYGKKPTTLARLAEIRAGHGPEGGISGGVLIPFFAVHYFFFIFVQGFVYSGFTHEKTVQILHDFNAAIQGEARWALIAFGIFQILHIGEELATGIHRHTPIDDLFFKPYKRIFVQQLVVIIGAFFISMGFKQLGPVIVLVVVKTGLDLLLAYIGNIRLRSWATGGDAEREKSWDDMGEKLK
;
A
#
# COMPACT_ATOMS: atom_id res chain seq x y z
N MET A 1 27.68 -21.08 -22.31
CA MET A 1 26.47 -20.26 -22.50
C MET A 1 25.94 -19.85 -21.14
N SER A 2 26.39 -18.69 -20.64
CA SER A 2 25.99 -18.14 -19.35
C SER A 2 24.55 -17.67 -19.44
N SER A 3 23.65 -18.31 -18.71
CA SER A 3 22.32 -17.75 -18.46
C SER A 3 22.52 -16.45 -17.70
N ILE A 4 22.25 -15.33 -18.38
CA ILE A 4 22.12 -14.02 -17.75
C ILE A 4 20.99 -14.19 -16.73
N ARG A 5 21.36 -14.36 -15.47
CA ARG A 5 20.42 -14.26 -14.36
C ARG A 5 19.93 -12.82 -14.39
N GLU A 6 18.74 -12.60 -14.94
CA GLU A 6 18.07 -11.31 -14.88
C GLU A 6 18.01 -10.92 -13.41
N ASN A 7 18.77 -9.90 -13.03
CA ASN A 7 18.72 -9.32 -11.70
C ASN A 7 17.28 -8.81 -11.50
N PRO A 8 16.49 -9.38 -10.56
CA PRO A 8 15.12 -8.94 -10.31
C PRO A 8 15.04 -7.52 -9.75
N LEU A 9 16.19 -6.92 -9.41
CA LEU A 9 16.35 -5.57 -8.92
C LEU A 9 17.08 -4.70 -9.95
N ASN A 10 16.59 -4.62 -11.19
CA ASN A 10 16.98 -3.51 -12.05
C ASN A 10 16.05 -2.31 -11.76
N PRO A 11 16.46 -1.33 -10.93
CA PRO A 11 15.65 -0.14 -10.64
C PRO A 11 15.36 0.70 -11.90
N GLY A 12 16.01 0.42 -13.03
CA GLY A 12 15.78 1.09 -14.32
C GLY A 12 14.53 0.65 -15.10
N ARG A 13 13.67 -0.22 -14.55
CA ARG A 13 12.40 -0.60 -15.21
C ARG A 13 11.16 0.13 -14.71
N GLU A 14 11.25 0.91 -13.63
CA GLU A 14 10.12 1.73 -13.19
C GLU A 14 10.07 3.05 -13.97
N ALA A 15 8.89 3.41 -14.48
CA ALA A 15 8.72 4.67 -15.23
C ALA A 15 8.96 5.92 -14.35
N LEU A 16 8.71 5.79 -13.05
CA LEU A 16 9.01 6.81 -12.03
C LEU A 16 9.48 6.14 -10.73
N PRO A 17 10.49 6.69 -10.03
CA PRO A 17 10.87 6.23 -8.70
C PRO A 17 9.69 6.20 -7.71
N TYR A 18 9.62 5.17 -6.87
CA TYR A 18 8.54 4.96 -5.91
C TYR A 18 8.22 6.17 -5.00
N TRP A 19 9.25 6.89 -4.53
CA TRP A 19 9.07 8.08 -3.69
C TRP A 19 8.41 9.24 -4.46
N ILE A 20 8.65 9.38 -5.77
CA ILE A 20 7.98 10.39 -6.62
C ILE A 20 6.49 10.08 -6.69
N LYS A 21 6.11 8.81 -6.86
CA LYS A 21 4.70 8.38 -6.88
C LYS A 21 3.99 8.75 -5.57
N ILE A 22 4.67 8.58 -4.42
CA ILE A 22 4.15 8.99 -3.10
C ILE A 22 3.93 10.50 -3.02
N VAL A 23 4.93 11.29 -3.43
CA VAL A 23 4.84 12.76 -3.40
C VAL A 23 3.70 13.23 -4.30
N LEU A 24 3.59 12.70 -5.52
CA LEU A 24 2.53 13.05 -6.46
C LEU A 24 1.14 12.71 -5.92
N MET A 25 0.96 11.52 -5.34
CA MET A 25 -0.33 11.15 -4.73
C MET A 25 -0.70 12.07 -3.56
N ASN A 26 0.28 12.50 -2.76
CA ASN A 26 0.06 13.40 -1.63
C ASN A 26 -0.07 14.87 -2.02
N ALA A 27 0.45 15.27 -3.17
CA ALA A 27 0.30 16.63 -3.70
C ALA A 27 -1.14 16.95 -4.05
N VAL A 28 -1.93 15.96 -4.48
CA VAL A 28 -3.35 16.14 -4.85
C VAL A 28 -4.19 16.77 -3.72
N PRO A 29 -4.27 16.19 -2.51
CA PRO A 29 -5.00 16.81 -1.41
C PRO A 29 -4.38 18.15 -0.98
N LEU A 30 -3.04 18.29 -1.04
CA LEU A 30 -2.38 19.57 -0.73
C LEU A 30 -2.81 20.69 -1.68
N ILE A 31 -2.88 20.40 -2.98
CA ILE A 31 -3.36 21.34 -4.00
C ILE A 31 -4.83 21.69 -3.76
N GLY A 32 -5.66 20.71 -3.40
CA GLY A 32 -7.05 20.93 -3.00
C GLY A 32 -7.19 21.96 -1.87
N VAL A 33 -6.34 21.85 -0.84
CA VAL A 33 -6.34 22.80 0.29
C VAL A 33 -5.86 24.18 -0.15
N LEU A 34 -4.73 24.27 -0.86
CA LEU A 34 -4.08 25.54 -1.17
C LEU A 34 -4.79 26.37 -2.25
N PHE A 35 -5.39 25.71 -3.25
CA PHE A 35 -5.94 26.39 -4.43
C PHE A 35 -7.45 26.30 -4.54
N TYR A 36 -8.06 25.26 -3.96
CA TYR A 36 -9.50 25.00 -4.04
C TYR A 36 -10.22 25.15 -2.69
N GLY A 37 -9.49 25.57 -1.64
CA GLY A 37 -10.06 25.87 -0.33
C GLY A 37 -10.65 24.66 0.39
N TRP A 38 -10.16 23.44 0.11
CA TRP A 38 -10.67 22.24 0.77
C TRP A 38 -10.46 22.32 2.28
N ASP A 39 -11.55 22.10 3.02
CA ASP A 39 -11.55 22.15 4.47
C ASP A 39 -11.11 20.81 5.10
N ALA A 40 -10.96 20.82 6.43
CA ALA A 40 -10.53 19.64 7.18
C ALA A 40 -11.48 18.45 6.97
N ARG A 41 -12.79 18.72 6.91
CA ARG A 41 -13.83 17.71 6.70
C ARG A 41 -13.62 17.02 5.37
N LEU A 42 -13.55 17.77 4.28
CA LEU A 42 -13.37 17.23 2.94
C LEU A 42 -12.07 16.44 2.83
N ILE A 43 -10.98 16.90 3.44
CA ILE A 43 -9.69 16.20 3.42
C ILE A 43 -9.75 14.85 4.12
N VAL A 44 -10.39 14.77 5.29
CA VAL A 44 -10.59 13.49 5.99
C VAL A 44 -11.44 12.53 5.14
N ILE A 45 -12.51 13.03 4.53
CA ILE A 45 -13.34 12.23 3.61
C ILE A 45 -12.53 11.74 2.40
N VAL A 46 -11.69 12.60 1.82
CA VAL A 46 -10.78 12.23 0.71
C VAL A 46 -9.79 11.14 1.12
N TYR A 47 -9.25 11.17 2.34
CA TYR A 47 -8.36 10.10 2.83
C TYR A 47 -9.07 8.77 3.08
N ILE A 48 -10.32 8.81 3.56
CA ILE A 48 -11.14 7.59 3.67
C ILE A 48 -11.41 7.02 2.27
N LEU A 49 -11.78 7.87 1.30
CA LEU A 49 -12.00 7.47 -0.08
C LEU A 49 -10.71 6.97 -0.77
N GLU A 50 -9.56 7.59 -0.50
CA GLU A 50 -8.24 7.10 -0.94
C GLU A 50 -8.03 5.67 -0.45
N THR A 51 -8.33 5.40 0.82
CA THR A 51 -8.19 4.08 1.44
C THR A 51 -9.09 3.04 0.77
N ILE A 52 -10.32 3.42 0.41
CA ILE A 52 -11.26 2.59 -0.37
C ILE A 52 -10.69 2.28 -1.76
N VAL A 53 -10.26 3.29 -2.51
CA VAL A 53 -9.72 3.13 -3.88
C VAL A 53 -8.51 2.20 -3.87
N VAL A 54 -7.59 2.41 -2.93
CA VAL A 54 -6.39 1.57 -2.76
C VAL A 54 -6.76 0.14 -2.38
N GLY A 55 -7.76 -0.04 -1.51
CA GLY A 55 -8.27 -1.36 -1.12
C GLY A 55 -8.81 -2.15 -2.30
N LEU A 56 -9.69 -1.51 -3.09
CA LEU A 56 -10.28 -2.10 -4.29
C LEU A 56 -9.20 -2.47 -5.31
N ALA A 57 -8.25 -1.57 -5.55
CA ALA A 57 -7.12 -1.83 -6.44
C ALA A 57 -6.25 -2.99 -5.93
N HIS A 58 -6.01 -3.08 -4.63
CA HIS A 58 -5.21 -4.16 -4.06
C HIS A 58 -5.93 -5.52 -4.10
N VAL A 59 -7.25 -5.55 -3.92
CA VAL A 59 -8.05 -6.77 -4.16
C VAL A 59 -7.92 -7.20 -5.62
N LEU A 60 -8.09 -6.28 -6.58
CA LEU A 60 -7.91 -6.56 -8.00
C LEU A 60 -6.51 -7.11 -8.28
N ARG A 61 -5.48 -6.48 -7.72
CA ARG A 61 -4.09 -6.91 -7.82
C ARG A 61 -3.90 -8.35 -7.32
N MET A 62 -4.43 -8.69 -6.14
CA MET A 62 -4.34 -10.05 -5.61
C MET A 62 -5.05 -11.07 -6.51
N VAL A 63 -6.22 -10.72 -7.07
CA VAL A 63 -6.95 -11.55 -8.03
C VAL A 63 -6.13 -11.78 -9.30
N LEU A 64 -5.56 -10.73 -9.89
CA LEU A 64 -4.76 -10.83 -11.12
C LEU A 64 -3.51 -11.68 -10.90
N VAL A 65 -2.77 -11.44 -9.81
CA VAL A 65 -1.57 -12.22 -9.49
C VAL A 65 -1.93 -13.69 -9.23
N HIS A 66 -2.99 -13.97 -8.48
CA HIS A 66 -3.44 -15.33 -8.24
C HIS A 66 -3.84 -16.06 -9.54
N ARG A 67 -4.58 -15.39 -10.42
CA ARG A 67 -5.03 -15.96 -11.70
C ARG A 67 -3.87 -16.23 -12.66
N LEU A 68 -2.92 -15.29 -12.77
CA LEU A 68 -1.83 -15.36 -13.75
C LEU A 68 -0.65 -16.23 -13.27
N TYR A 69 -0.37 -16.24 -11.97
CA TYR A 69 0.85 -16.85 -11.42
C TYR A 69 0.61 -17.86 -10.30
N GLY A 70 -0.60 -17.94 -9.72
CA GLY A 70 -0.88 -18.76 -8.54
C GLY A 70 -0.76 -20.28 -8.75
N LYS A 71 -0.85 -20.75 -10.00
CA LYS A 71 -0.72 -22.18 -10.37
C LYS A 71 0.63 -22.54 -10.98
N LYS A 72 1.58 -21.59 -11.10
CA LYS A 72 2.87 -21.88 -11.71
C LYS A 72 3.74 -22.74 -10.77
N PRO A 73 4.51 -23.71 -11.31
CA PRO A 73 5.34 -24.60 -10.50
C PRO A 73 6.28 -23.86 -9.54
N THR A 74 6.82 -22.73 -9.98
CA THR A 74 7.71 -21.87 -9.19
C THR A 74 7.02 -21.24 -7.97
N THR A 75 5.76 -20.81 -8.13
CA THR A 75 4.95 -20.26 -7.03
C THR A 75 4.57 -21.35 -6.04
N LEU A 76 4.20 -22.53 -6.55
CA LEU A 76 3.85 -23.69 -5.73
C LEU A 76 5.04 -24.22 -4.94
N ALA A 77 6.24 -24.25 -5.54
CA ALA A 77 7.47 -24.63 -4.87
C ALA A 77 7.81 -23.68 -3.71
N ARG A 78 7.71 -22.36 -3.92
CA ARG A 78 7.94 -21.38 -2.86
C ARG A 78 6.87 -21.41 -1.76
N LEU A 79 5.61 -21.64 -2.13
CA LEU A 79 4.55 -21.88 -1.14
C LEU A 79 4.87 -23.12 -0.30
N ALA A 80 5.29 -24.23 -0.93
CA ALA A 80 5.67 -25.46 -0.23
C ALA A 80 6.86 -25.25 0.72
N GLU A 81 7.85 -24.45 0.33
CA GLU A 81 8.97 -24.03 1.20
C GLU A 81 8.47 -23.25 2.43
N ILE A 82 7.57 -22.27 2.23
CA ILE A 82 6.95 -21.52 3.34
C ILE A 82 6.16 -22.46 4.26
N ARG A 83 5.41 -23.41 3.70
CA ARG A 83 4.68 -24.42 4.48
C ARG A 83 5.62 -25.30 5.30
N ALA A 84 6.72 -25.74 4.71
CA ALA A 84 7.72 -26.56 5.38
C ALA A 84 8.38 -25.82 6.56
N GLY A 85 8.54 -24.50 6.46
CA GLY A 85 9.12 -23.67 7.53
C GLY A 85 8.14 -23.26 8.65
N HIS A 86 6.82 -23.20 8.39
CA HIS A 86 5.82 -22.67 9.33
C HIS A 86 4.83 -23.71 9.87
N GLY A 87 4.98 -25.00 9.53
CA GLY A 87 4.08 -26.07 9.97
C GLY A 87 2.74 -26.12 9.20
N PRO A 88 1.77 -26.95 9.63
CA PRO A 88 0.52 -27.23 8.88
C PRO A 88 -0.40 -26.01 8.65
N GLU A 89 -0.12 -24.87 9.28
CA GLU A 89 -0.81 -23.59 9.09
C GLU A 89 -0.22 -22.74 7.95
N GLY A 90 0.93 -23.12 7.40
CA GLY A 90 1.61 -22.37 6.37
C GLY A 90 0.86 -22.41 5.03
N GLY A 91 0.60 -21.24 4.45
CA GLY A 91 0.11 -21.08 3.07
C GLY A 91 -1.38 -21.37 2.89
N ILE A 92 -2.23 -20.41 3.25
CA ILE A 92 -3.67 -20.40 2.90
C ILE A 92 -3.81 -20.25 1.38
N SER A 93 -4.71 -21.03 0.77
CA SER A 93 -4.96 -20.93 -0.67
C SER A 93 -5.48 -19.53 -1.03
N GLY A 94 -5.05 -19.00 -2.19
CA GLY A 94 -5.49 -17.67 -2.63
C GLY A 94 -7.01 -17.52 -2.73
N GLY A 95 -7.72 -18.61 -3.01
CA GLY A 95 -9.19 -18.63 -3.05
C GLY A 95 -9.87 -18.31 -1.72
N VAL A 96 -9.23 -18.60 -0.59
CA VAL A 96 -9.72 -18.24 0.75
C VAL A 96 -9.12 -16.92 1.21
N LEU A 97 -7.84 -16.68 0.92
CA LEU A 97 -7.14 -15.50 1.43
C LEU A 97 -7.64 -14.18 0.80
N ILE A 98 -8.03 -14.18 -0.47
CA ILE A 98 -8.53 -12.98 -1.17
C ILE A 98 -9.88 -12.50 -0.59
N PRO A 99 -10.94 -13.33 -0.48
CA PRO A 99 -12.19 -12.88 0.12
C PRO A 99 -12.02 -12.50 1.59
N PHE A 100 -11.19 -13.22 2.35
CA PHE A 100 -10.83 -12.83 3.71
C PHE A 100 -10.17 -11.45 3.76
N PHE A 101 -9.18 -11.20 2.89
CA PHE A 101 -8.54 -9.89 2.76
C PHE A 101 -9.55 -8.80 2.46
N ALA A 102 -10.46 -9.01 1.50
CA ALA A 102 -11.47 -8.02 1.14
C ALA A 102 -12.31 -7.65 2.37
N VAL A 103 -12.92 -8.63 3.04
CA VAL A 103 -13.75 -8.38 4.23
C VAL A 103 -12.94 -7.69 5.33
N HIS A 104 -11.75 -8.19 5.64
CA HIS A 104 -10.92 -7.66 6.73
C HIS A 104 -10.39 -6.25 6.44
N TYR A 105 -9.97 -5.97 5.20
CA TYR A 105 -9.52 -4.65 4.77
C TYR A 105 -10.66 -3.63 4.85
N PHE A 106 -11.85 -3.97 4.34
CA PHE A 106 -13.01 -3.08 4.40
C PHE A 106 -13.57 -2.93 5.82
N PHE A 107 -13.32 -3.90 6.71
CA PHE A 107 -13.61 -3.73 8.14
C PHE A 107 -12.77 -2.60 8.77
N PHE A 108 -11.50 -2.44 8.39
CA PHE A 108 -10.71 -1.29 8.86
C PHE A 108 -11.24 0.05 8.34
N ILE A 109 -11.75 0.11 7.11
CA ILE A 109 -12.42 1.32 6.59
C ILE A 109 -13.71 1.60 7.37
N PHE A 110 -14.48 0.56 7.70
CA PHE A 110 -15.65 0.71 8.55
C PHE A 110 -15.29 1.27 9.93
N VAL A 111 -14.26 0.73 10.59
CA VAL A 111 -13.75 1.27 11.86
C VAL A 111 -13.29 2.72 11.71
N GLN A 112 -12.63 3.07 10.62
CA GLN A 112 -12.19 4.44 10.33
C GLN A 112 -13.37 5.42 10.24
N GLY A 113 -14.44 5.03 9.53
CA GLY A 113 -15.67 5.81 9.45
C GLY A 113 -16.41 5.92 10.79
N PHE A 114 -16.40 4.85 11.59
CA PHE A 114 -16.96 4.84 12.94
C PHE A 114 -16.19 5.77 13.89
N VAL A 115 -14.86 5.75 13.84
CA VAL A 115 -14.01 6.66 14.62
C VAL A 115 -14.26 8.11 14.20
N TYR A 116 -14.33 8.39 12.89
CA TYR A 116 -14.65 9.72 12.40
C TYR A 116 -16.02 10.20 12.91
N SER A 117 -17.06 9.35 12.84
CA SER A 117 -18.38 9.62 13.40
C SER A 117 -18.32 9.91 14.90
N GLY A 118 -17.56 9.12 15.66
CA GLY A 118 -17.41 9.27 17.11
C GLY A 118 -16.81 10.62 17.52
N PHE A 119 -15.79 11.10 16.82
CA PHE A 119 -15.19 12.41 17.12
C PHE A 119 -16.06 13.58 16.64
N THR A 120 -16.66 13.46 15.47
CA THR A 120 -17.43 14.56 14.85
C THR A 120 -18.88 14.62 15.30
N HIS A 121 -19.38 13.59 15.98
CA HIS A 121 -20.79 13.39 16.35
C HIS A 121 -21.73 13.34 15.14
N GLU A 122 -21.19 13.10 13.95
CA GLU A 122 -21.94 13.04 12.71
C GLU A 122 -22.64 11.69 12.57
N LYS A 123 -23.91 11.71 12.14
CA LYS A 123 -24.69 10.49 11.90
C LYS A 123 -24.21 9.79 10.63
N THR A 124 -24.39 8.47 10.54
CA THR A 124 -24.04 7.67 9.35
C THR A 124 -24.60 8.26 8.04
N VAL A 125 -25.84 8.76 8.06
CA VAL A 125 -26.47 9.38 6.88
C VAL A 125 -25.71 10.62 6.42
N GLN A 126 -25.20 11.43 7.35
CA GLN A 126 -24.40 12.61 7.02
C GLN A 126 -23.06 12.20 6.40
N ILE A 127 -22.41 11.15 6.91
CA ILE A 127 -21.16 10.63 6.34
C ILE A 127 -21.37 10.15 4.91
N LEU A 128 -22.46 9.42 4.64
CA LEU A 128 -22.81 8.99 3.30
C LEU A 128 -23.10 10.19 2.37
N HIS A 129 -23.76 11.22 2.89
CA HIS A 129 -23.97 12.46 2.16
C HIS A 129 -22.65 13.17 1.84
N ASP A 130 -21.72 13.26 2.80
CA ASP A 130 -20.40 13.86 2.62
C ASP A 130 -19.56 13.08 1.60
N PHE A 131 -19.66 11.74 1.60
CA PHE A 131 -19.03 10.90 0.57
C PHE A 131 -19.60 11.20 -0.80
N ASN A 132 -20.92 11.23 -0.92
CA ASN A 132 -21.59 11.53 -2.17
C ASN A 132 -21.23 12.95 -2.67
N ALA A 133 -21.18 13.94 -1.77
CA ALA A 133 -20.76 15.30 -2.10
C ALA A 133 -19.31 15.34 -2.58
N ALA A 134 -18.39 14.60 -1.95
CA ALA A 134 -16.99 14.53 -2.39
C ALA A 134 -16.85 13.85 -3.77
N ILE A 135 -17.65 12.80 -4.03
CA ILE A 135 -17.64 12.07 -5.31
C ILE A 135 -18.26 12.90 -6.45
N GLN A 136 -19.27 13.71 -6.17
CA GLN A 136 -19.93 14.54 -7.19
C GLN A 136 -19.23 15.88 -7.40
N GLY A 137 -18.61 16.43 -6.35
CA GLY A 137 -17.91 17.71 -6.35
C GLY A 137 -16.48 17.66 -6.88
N GLU A 138 -15.68 18.66 -6.53
CA GLU A 138 -14.31 18.83 -7.05
C GLU A 138 -13.34 17.73 -6.58
N ALA A 139 -13.58 17.15 -5.40
CA ALA A 139 -12.78 16.06 -4.86
C ALA A 139 -12.80 14.78 -5.72
N ARG A 140 -13.75 14.65 -6.65
CA ARG A 140 -13.77 13.56 -7.64
C ARG A 140 -12.49 13.49 -8.47
N TRP A 141 -11.86 14.63 -8.74
CA TRP A 141 -10.61 14.68 -9.49
C TRP A 141 -9.46 14.02 -8.73
N ALA A 142 -9.45 14.13 -7.39
CA ALA A 142 -8.51 13.37 -6.57
C ALA A 142 -8.76 11.87 -6.64
N LEU A 143 -10.03 11.45 -6.60
CA LEU A 143 -10.38 10.02 -6.71
C LEU A 143 -9.98 9.44 -8.07
N ILE A 144 -10.20 10.18 -9.15
CA ILE A 144 -9.77 9.79 -10.50
C ILE A 144 -8.24 9.69 -10.53
N ALA A 145 -7.51 10.67 -9.99
CA ALA A 145 -6.06 10.63 -9.93
C ALA A 145 -5.57 9.40 -9.15
N PHE A 146 -6.13 9.14 -7.96
CA PHE A 146 -5.79 7.96 -7.17
C PHE A 146 -6.05 6.66 -7.93
N GLY A 147 -7.20 6.56 -8.60
CA GLY A 147 -7.56 5.41 -9.44
C GLY A 147 -6.55 5.19 -10.56
N ILE A 148 -6.22 6.24 -11.31
CA ILE A 148 -5.21 6.19 -12.39
C ILE A 148 -3.87 5.72 -11.85
N PHE A 149 -3.38 6.31 -10.74
CA PHE A 149 -2.13 5.90 -10.12
C PHE A 149 -2.14 4.42 -9.72
N GLN A 150 -3.25 3.92 -9.17
CA GLN A 150 -3.37 2.50 -8.82
C GLN A 150 -3.36 1.59 -10.05
N ILE A 151 -4.07 1.95 -11.12
CA ILE A 151 -4.11 1.15 -12.35
C ILE A 151 -2.74 1.12 -13.04
N LEU A 152 -2.07 2.27 -13.14
CA LEU A 152 -0.72 2.35 -13.70
C LEU A 152 0.26 1.51 -12.89
N HIS A 153 0.17 1.57 -11.56
CA HIS A 153 1.01 0.76 -10.68
C HIS A 153 0.77 -0.75 -10.89
N ILE A 154 -0.48 -1.19 -10.98
CA ILE A 154 -0.80 -2.60 -11.29
C ILE A 154 -0.22 -3.00 -12.67
N GLY A 155 -0.37 -2.14 -13.68
CA GLY A 155 0.14 -2.41 -15.02
C GLY A 155 1.66 -2.58 -15.06
N GLU A 156 2.40 -1.68 -14.40
CA GLU A 156 3.85 -1.73 -14.26
C GLU A 156 4.31 -3.00 -13.52
N GLU A 157 3.62 -3.38 -12.44
CA GLU A 157 3.93 -4.60 -11.69
C GLU A 157 3.71 -5.87 -12.52
N LEU A 158 2.62 -5.93 -13.29
CA LEU A 158 2.35 -7.06 -14.18
C LEU A 158 3.35 -7.13 -15.33
N ALA A 159 3.75 -5.99 -15.88
CA ALA A 159 4.74 -5.89 -16.97
C ALA A 159 6.14 -6.31 -16.51
N THR A 160 6.56 -5.87 -15.33
CA THR A 160 7.86 -6.24 -14.74
C THR A 160 7.91 -7.70 -14.30
N GLY A 161 6.77 -8.30 -13.98
CA GLY A 161 6.68 -9.71 -13.61
C GLY A 161 7.34 -10.03 -12.27
N ILE A 162 7.57 -9.02 -11.43
CA ILE A 162 8.18 -9.15 -10.09
C ILE A 162 7.44 -10.19 -9.24
N HIS A 163 6.13 -10.35 -9.49
CA HIS A 163 5.24 -11.25 -8.75
C HIS A 163 5.18 -12.68 -9.27
N ARG A 164 5.97 -13.05 -10.29
CA ARG A 164 6.05 -14.43 -10.82
C ARG A 164 6.45 -15.47 -9.76
N HIS A 165 7.11 -15.02 -8.70
CA HIS A 165 7.59 -15.84 -7.60
C HIS A 165 7.11 -15.34 -6.25
N THR A 166 6.13 -14.42 -6.19
CA THR A 166 5.65 -13.87 -4.92
C THR A 166 4.43 -14.66 -4.45
N PRO A 167 4.49 -15.26 -3.25
CA PRO A 167 3.34 -15.95 -2.67
C PRO A 167 2.26 -14.92 -2.25
N ILE A 168 1.01 -15.39 -2.16
CA ILE A 168 -0.16 -14.49 -2.02
C ILE A 168 -0.30 -13.90 -0.60
N ASP A 169 0.25 -14.59 0.39
CA ASP A 169 0.46 -14.12 1.77
C ASP A 169 1.34 -12.87 1.84
N ASP A 170 2.43 -12.80 1.07
CA ASP A 170 3.23 -11.57 0.99
C ASP A 170 2.39 -10.41 0.45
N LEU A 171 1.54 -10.67 -0.54
CA LEU A 171 0.63 -9.65 -1.08
C LEU A 171 -0.44 -9.24 -0.08
N PHE A 172 -0.91 -10.17 0.75
CA PHE A 172 -1.93 -9.92 1.75
C PHE A 172 -1.51 -8.84 2.75
N PHE A 173 -0.25 -8.86 3.23
CA PHE A 173 0.22 -7.90 4.23
C PHE A 173 0.80 -6.60 3.65
N LYS A 174 1.10 -6.53 2.35
CA LYS A 174 1.64 -5.33 1.69
C LYS A 174 0.92 -4.01 2.05
N PRO A 175 -0.43 -3.92 2.07
CA PRO A 175 -1.11 -2.65 2.30
C PRO A 175 -1.21 -2.26 3.78
N TYR A 176 -0.90 -3.14 4.73
CA TYR A 176 -1.15 -2.92 6.17
C TYR A 176 -0.42 -1.69 6.73
N LYS A 177 0.82 -1.46 6.28
CA LYS A 177 1.59 -0.27 6.67
C LYS A 177 0.87 1.02 6.28
N ARG A 178 0.23 1.02 5.11
CA ARG A 178 -0.54 2.17 4.62
C ARG A 178 -1.86 2.33 5.36
N ILE A 179 -2.57 1.24 5.64
CA ILE A 179 -3.79 1.28 6.46
C ILE A 179 -3.48 1.91 7.81
N PHE A 180 -2.37 1.53 8.45
CA PHE A 180 -1.97 2.11 9.74
C PHE A 180 -1.80 3.64 9.66
N VAL A 181 -1.10 4.16 8.64
CA VAL A 181 -0.96 5.60 8.43
C VAL A 181 -2.33 6.25 8.20
N GLN A 182 -3.19 5.63 7.40
CA GLN A 182 -4.53 6.14 7.11
C GLN A 182 -5.41 6.20 8.37
N GLN A 183 -5.34 5.21 9.24
CA GLN A 183 -6.05 5.24 10.53
C GLN A 183 -5.55 6.39 11.40
N LEU A 184 -4.23 6.54 11.54
CA LEU A 184 -3.63 7.60 12.35
C LEU A 184 -4.03 8.99 11.84
N VAL A 185 -3.95 9.20 10.53
CA VAL A 185 -4.27 10.49 9.90
C VAL A 185 -5.76 10.82 10.04
N VAL A 186 -6.65 9.84 9.87
CA VAL A 186 -8.09 10.09 10.07
C VAL A 186 -8.43 10.33 11.54
N ILE A 187 -7.81 9.60 12.48
CA ILE A 187 -7.99 9.87 13.92
C ILE A 187 -7.57 11.31 14.26
N ILE A 188 -6.36 11.70 13.85
CA ILE A 188 -5.83 13.06 14.12
C ILE A 188 -6.71 14.12 13.45
N GLY A 189 -7.11 13.89 12.19
CA GLY A 189 -7.97 14.82 11.46
C GLY A 189 -9.35 14.96 12.10
N ALA A 190 -9.99 13.85 12.48
CA ALA A 190 -11.29 13.85 13.15
C ALA A 190 -11.22 14.54 14.52
N PHE A 191 -10.14 14.31 15.26
CA PHE A 191 -9.88 14.97 16.53
C PHE A 191 -9.74 16.50 16.37
N PHE A 192 -8.99 16.98 15.37
CA PHE A 192 -8.91 18.41 15.08
C PHE A 192 -10.26 19.01 14.69
N ILE A 193 -11.06 18.31 13.88
CA ILE A 193 -12.41 18.74 13.56
C ILE A 193 -13.27 18.87 14.83
N SER A 194 -13.18 17.91 15.76
CA SER A 194 -13.93 17.96 17.03
C SER A 194 -13.55 19.14 17.93
N MET A 195 -12.31 19.64 17.80
CA MET A 195 -11.82 20.83 18.51
C MET A 195 -12.22 22.14 17.81
N GLY A 196 -12.92 22.09 16.68
CA GLY A 196 -13.29 23.27 15.90
C GLY A 196 -12.20 23.80 14.97
N PHE A 197 -11.08 23.08 14.81
CA PHE A 197 -10.03 23.41 13.86
C PHE A 197 -10.48 23.09 12.43
N LYS A 198 -11.25 24.01 11.84
CA LYS A 198 -11.72 23.95 10.45
C LYS A 198 -10.85 24.73 9.46
N GLN A 199 -9.89 25.51 9.97
CA GLN A 199 -9.10 26.46 9.19
C GLN A 199 -7.92 25.79 8.46
N LEU A 200 -7.37 26.47 7.45
CA LEU A 200 -6.29 26.00 6.56
C LEU A 200 -5.07 25.40 7.29
N GLY A 201 -4.63 25.99 8.41
CA GLY A 201 -3.38 25.59 9.08
C GLY A 201 -3.34 24.13 9.54
N PRO A 202 -4.27 23.69 10.41
CA PRO A 202 -4.37 22.28 10.86
C PRO A 202 -4.49 21.27 9.73
N VAL A 203 -5.13 21.65 8.62
CA VAL A 203 -5.27 20.80 7.43
C VAL A 203 -3.94 20.63 6.70
N ILE A 204 -3.19 21.73 6.51
CA ILE A 204 -1.85 21.68 5.91
C ILE A 204 -0.92 20.80 6.76
N VAL A 205 -0.94 20.98 8.08
CA VAL A 205 -0.15 20.15 9.00
C VAL A 205 -0.52 18.67 8.84
N LEU A 206 -1.81 18.34 8.78
CA LEU A 206 -2.27 16.97 8.58
C LEU A 206 -1.74 16.36 7.27
N VAL A 207 -1.81 17.10 6.17
CA VAL A 207 -1.31 16.66 4.85
C VAL A 207 0.20 16.48 4.86
N VAL A 208 0.94 17.40 5.48
CA VAL A 208 2.41 17.32 5.59
C VAL A 208 2.84 16.15 6.46
N VAL A 209 2.20 15.95 7.62
CA VAL A 209 2.46 14.81 8.50
C VAL A 209 2.19 13.49 7.78
N LYS A 210 1.07 13.38 7.08
CA LYS A 210 0.71 12.20 6.28
C LYS A 210 1.76 11.92 5.20
N THR A 211 2.18 12.94 4.48
CA THR A 211 3.23 12.83 3.44
C THR A 211 4.56 12.38 4.03
N GLY A 212 4.96 12.96 5.17
CA GLY A 212 6.19 12.60 5.88
C GLY A 212 6.18 11.15 6.36
N LEU A 213 5.05 10.66 6.88
CA LEU A 213 4.89 9.27 7.30
C LEU A 213 4.95 8.30 6.11
N ASP A 214 4.30 8.62 5.00
CA ASP A 214 4.36 7.81 3.78
C ASP A 214 5.82 7.71 3.26
N LEU A 215 6.55 8.83 3.24
CA LEU A 215 7.96 8.87 2.84
C LEU A 215 8.88 8.11 3.81
N LEU A 216 8.64 8.24 5.12
CA LEU A 216 9.40 7.51 6.14
C LEU A 216 9.24 6.00 5.97
N LEU A 217 8.01 5.53 5.73
CA LEU A 217 7.74 4.10 5.49
C LEU A 217 8.39 3.60 4.21
N ALA A 218 8.41 4.42 3.15
CA ALA A 218 9.11 4.11 1.90
C ALA A 218 10.63 4.00 2.12
N TYR A 219 11.21 4.93 2.90
CA TYR A 219 12.63 4.94 3.24
C TYR A 219 13.03 3.70 4.06
N ILE A 220 12.29 3.40 5.13
CA ILE A 220 12.51 2.21 5.96
C ILE A 220 12.39 0.93 5.11
N GLY A 221 11.41 0.89 4.20
CA GLY A 221 11.25 -0.21 3.24
C GLY A 221 12.50 -0.41 2.37
N ASN A 222 13.06 0.67 1.84
CA ASN A 222 14.26 0.64 1.00
C ASN A 222 15.52 0.22 1.77
N ILE A 223 15.70 0.67 3.01
CA ILE A 223 16.83 0.23 3.85
C ILE A 223 16.76 -1.27 4.11
N ARG A 224 15.58 -1.78 4.48
CA ARG A 224 15.42 -3.21 4.80
C ARG A 224 15.73 -4.09 3.59
N LEU A 225 15.30 -3.67 2.39
CA LEU A 225 15.63 -4.34 1.13
C LEU A 225 17.14 -4.33 0.84
N ARG A 226 17.82 -3.20 1.05
CA ARG A 226 19.28 -3.12 0.88
C ARG A 226 20.03 -4.00 1.87
N SER A 227 19.64 -3.99 3.15
CA SER A 227 20.29 -4.81 4.19
C SER A 227 20.16 -6.31 3.95
N TRP A 228 19.02 -6.75 3.39
CA TRP A 228 18.82 -8.16 3.00
C TRP A 228 19.65 -8.53 1.77
N ALA A 229 19.75 -7.64 0.78
CA ALA A 229 20.58 -7.85 -0.40
C ALA A 229 22.08 -7.94 -0.03
N THR A 230 22.58 -7.02 0.81
CA THR A 230 23.99 -7.02 1.22
C THR A 230 24.32 -8.13 2.23
N GLY A 231 23.38 -8.50 3.09
CA GLY A 231 23.57 -9.59 4.06
C GLY A 231 23.61 -10.97 3.41
N GLY A 232 22.77 -11.22 2.41
CA GLY A 232 22.77 -12.48 1.66
C GLY A 232 23.97 -12.64 0.73
N ASP A 233 24.62 -11.56 0.32
CA ASP A 233 25.84 -11.60 -0.48
C ASP A 233 27.06 -11.95 0.38
N ALA A 234 27.15 -11.41 1.61
CA ALA A 234 28.23 -11.73 2.55
C ALA A 234 28.19 -13.19 3.03
N GLU A 235 27.02 -13.77 3.30
CA GLU A 235 26.89 -15.20 3.65
C GLU A 235 27.21 -16.13 2.47
N ARG A 236 26.88 -15.71 1.24
CA ARG A 236 27.22 -16.48 0.04
C ARG A 236 28.71 -16.46 -0.24
N GLU A 237 29.36 -15.31 -0.11
CA GLU A 237 30.82 -15.17 -0.29
C GLU A 237 31.57 -16.05 0.71
N LYS A 238 31.16 -16.05 1.98
CA LYS A 238 31.70 -16.94 3.01
C LYS A 238 31.56 -18.43 2.69
N SER A 239 30.42 -18.82 2.11
CA SER A 239 30.16 -20.21 1.70
C SER A 239 31.06 -20.68 0.55
N TRP A 240 31.37 -19.79 -0.39
CA TRP A 240 32.29 -20.10 -1.50
C TRP A 240 33.75 -20.21 -1.04
N ASP A 241 34.17 -19.38 -0.09
CA ASP A 241 35.51 -19.45 0.52
C ASP A 241 35.70 -20.74 1.33
N ASP A 242 34.71 -21.12 2.15
CA ASP A 242 34.71 -22.38 2.91
C ASP A 242 34.72 -23.62 1.99
N MET A 243 34.07 -23.54 0.83
CA MET A 243 34.12 -24.60 -0.19
C MET A 243 35.46 -24.64 -0.93
N GLY A 244 36.10 -23.48 -1.13
CA GLY A 244 37.42 -23.37 -1.75
C GLY A 244 38.56 -23.89 -0.86
N GLU A 245 38.45 -23.75 0.47
CA GLU A 245 39.39 -24.36 1.42
C GLU A 245 39.28 -25.87 1.49
N LYS A 246 38.07 -26.44 1.38
CA LYS A 246 37.86 -27.90 1.40
C LYS A 246 38.32 -28.63 0.12
N LEU A 247 38.69 -27.88 -0.92
CA LEU A 247 39.15 -28.40 -2.21
C LEU A 247 40.67 -28.22 -2.42
N LYS A 248 41.40 -27.79 -1.39
CA LYS A 248 42.87 -27.78 -1.34
C LYS A 248 43.37 -28.84 -0.36
#